data_AF-A0A7Y5AR53-F1
#
_entry.id   AF-A0A7Y5AR53-F1
#
_cell.length_a   1.000
_cell.length_b   1.000
_cell.length_c   1.000
_cell.angle_alpha   90.00
_cell.angle_beta   90.00
_cell.angle_gamma   90.00
#
_symmetry.space_group_name_H-M   'P 1'
#
loop_
_entity.id
_entity.type
_entity.pdbx_description
1 polymer ?
#
loop_
_entity_poly.entity_id
_entity_poly.type
_entity_poly.pdbx_seq_one_letter_code
_entity_poly.pdbx_strand_id
1 'polypeptide(L)'
;MARILCDQRVVEYSVEFKLKVIDLTEKLGVTSVQIAEALGLHPIMVYRWRQEYREGRFVAQPTRRISMTKEPADKPVDEQEKSELKRLRKE
;
A
#
# COMPACT_ATOMS: atom_id res chain seq x y z
N MET A 1 -25.06 -12.52 -15.27
CA MET A 1 -23.86 -11.71 -15.01
C MET A 1 -22.65 -12.46 -15.54
N ALA A 2 -21.81 -11.83 -16.36
CA ALA A 2 -20.58 -12.45 -16.84
C ALA A 2 -19.64 -12.71 -15.65
N ARG A 3 -19.20 -13.96 -15.47
CA ARG A 3 -18.12 -14.30 -14.53
C ARG A 3 -16.80 -14.22 -15.28
N ILE A 4 -15.80 -13.57 -14.68
CA ILE A 4 -14.44 -13.54 -15.22
C ILE A 4 -13.91 -14.98 -15.11
N LEU A 5 -13.66 -15.60 -16.26
CA LEU A 5 -13.19 -16.99 -16.36
C LEU A 5 -11.65 -16.98 -16.39
N CYS A 6 -11.02 -16.49 -15.33
CA CYS A 6 -9.57 -16.61 -15.14
C CYS A 6 -9.30 -17.55 -13.96
N ASP A 7 -8.48 -18.57 -14.21
CA ASP A 7 -8.11 -19.57 -13.19
C ASP A 7 -7.17 -18.96 -12.14
N GLN A 8 -6.41 -17.93 -12.53
CA GLN A 8 -5.55 -17.18 -11.62
C GLN A 8 -6.29 -16.03 -10.93
N ARG A 9 -6.11 -15.93 -9.61
CA ARG A 9 -6.65 -14.82 -8.82
C ARG A 9 -5.96 -13.51 -9.23
N VAL A 10 -6.73 -12.57 -9.78
CA VAL A 10 -6.25 -11.20 -10.01
C VAL A 10 -5.88 -10.60 -8.66
N VAL A 11 -4.61 -10.31 -8.46
CA VAL A 11 -4.14 -9.63 -7.24
C VAL A 11 -4.52 -8.16 -7.34
N GLU A 12 -5.38 -7.70 -6.44
CA GLU A 12 -5.77 -6.29 -6.40
C GLU A 12 -4.66 -5.44 -5.80
N TYR A 13 -4.41 -4.27 -6.40
CA TYR A 13 -3.54 -3.25 -5.80
C TYR A 13 -4.18 -2.68 -4.54
N SER A 14 -3.35 -2.44 -3.52
CA SER A 14 -3.79 -1.80 -2.28
C SER A 14 -4.32 -0.38 -2.54
N VAL A 15 -5.30 0.04 -1.73
CA VAL A 15 -5.89 1.39 -1.83
C VAL A 15 -4.83 2.47 -1.67
N GLU A 16 -3.88 2.29 -0.75
CA GLU A 16 -2.76 3.21 -0.54
C GLU A 16 -1.88 3.35 -1.77
N PHE A 17 -1.59 2.26 -2.48
CA PHE A 17 -0.81 2.31 -3.71
C PHE A 17 -1.54 3.15 -4.77
N LYS A 18 -2.83 2.88 -4.97
CA LYS A 18 -3.67 3.63 -5.92
C LYS A 18 -3.66 5.13 -5.61
N LEU A 19 -3.83 5.50 -4.33
CA LEU A 19 -3.81 6.89 -3.87
C LEU A 19 -2.47 7.57 -4.10
N LYS A 20 -1.34 6.89 -3.83
CA LYS A 20 0.00 7.44 -4.10
C LYS A 20 0.23 7.69 -5.58
N VAL A 21 -0.23 6.79 -6.45
CA VAL A 21 -0.13 6.98 -7.90
C VAL A 21 -0.92 8.22 -8.34
N ILE A 22 -2.13 8.40 -7.82
CA ILE A 22 -2.95 9.59 -8.13
C ILE A 22 -2.28 10.87 -7.63
N ASP A 23 -1.82 10.89 -6.38
CA ASP A 23 -1.11 12.03 -5.79
C ASP A 23 0.14 12.42 -6.60
N LEU A 24 0.91 11.44 -7.09
CA LEU A 24 2.04 11.68 -7.99
C LEU A 24 1.59 12.29 -9.32
N THR A 25 0.49 11.82 -9.91
CA THR A 25 -0.01 12.42 -11.16
C THR A 25 -0.43 13.87 -10.99
N GLU A 26 -1.06 14.21 -9.86
CA GLU A 26 -1.50 15.57 -9.57
C GLU A 26 -0.32 16.50 -9.28
N LYS A 27 0.66 16.05 -8.48
CA LYS A 27 1.86 16.84 -8.13
C LYS A 27 2.78 17.12 -9.32
N LEU A 28 2.96 16.13 -10.19
CA LEU A 28 3.87 16.24 -11.34
C LEU A 28 3.18 16.84 -12.57
N GLY A 29 1.84 17.00 -12.55
CA GLY A 29 1.09 17.46 -13.72
C GLY A 29 1.20 16.53 -14.93
N VAL A 30 1.53 15.26 -14.72
CA VAL A 30 1.80 14.29 -15.80
C VAL A 30 0.53 13.59 -16.26
N THR A 31 0.57 13.09 -17.49
CA THR A 31 -0.53 12.31 -18.04
C THR A 31 -0.57 10.90 -17.44
N SER A 32 -1.76 10.29 -17.44
CA SER A 32 -1.95 8.92 -16.98
C SER A 32 -1.13 7.89 -17.78
N VAL A 33 -0.76 8.21 -19.03
CA VAL A 33 0.06 7.34 -19.88
C VAL A 33 1.51 7.35 -19.41
N GLN A 34 2.07 8.53 -19.17
CA GLN A 34 3.46 8.70 -18.72
C GLN A 34 3.72 8.03 -17.37
N ILE A 35 2.81 8.21 -16.39
CA ILE A 35 2.96 7.56 -15.09
C ILE A 35 2.81 6.04 -15.17
N ALA A 36 1.96 5.57 -16.09
CA ALA A 36 1.72 4.15 -16.29
C ALA A 36 2.97 3.48 -16.89
N GLU A 37 3.59 4.10 -17.89
CA GLU A 37 4.85 3.66 -18.47
C GLU A 37 5.97 3.62 -17.41
N ALA A 38 6.09 4.67 -16.60
CA ALA A 38 7.11 4.74 -15.54
C ALA A 38 6.95 3.69 -14.43
N LEU A 39 5.72 3.32 -14.09
CA LEU A 39 5.41 2.38 -13.00
C LEU A 39 5.12 0.94 -13.50
N GLY A 40 5.19 0.70 -14.81
CA GLY A 40 4.82 -0.59 -15.42
C GLY A 40 3.33 -0.93 -15.25
N LEU A 41 2.47 0.09 -15.17
CA LEU A 41 1.03 -0.05 -15.05
C LEU A 41 0.36 0.07 -16.42
N HIS A 42 -0.87 -0.44 -16.54
CA HIS A 42 -1.69 -0.20 -17.71
C HIS A 42 -2.41 1.16 -17.60
N PRO A 43 -2.40 2.03 -18.64
CA PRO A 43 -2.99 3.38 -18.56
C PRO A 43 -4.47 3.41 -18.15
N ILE A 44 -5.26 2.41 -18.57
CA ILE A 44 -6.68 2.26 -18.19
C ILE A 44 -6.85 2.13 -16.67
N MET A 45 -5.92 1.48 -15.97
CA MET A 45 -6.00 1.34 -14.50
C MET A 45 -5.86 2.72 -13.83
N VAL A 46 -4.87 3.50 -14.27
CA VAL A 46 -4.62 4.85 -13.73
C VAL A 46 -5.80 5.78 -14.02
N TYR A 47 -6.38 5.72 -15.22
CA TYR A 47 -7.58 6.47 -15.55
C TYR A 47 -8.75 6.11 -14.63
N ARG A 48 -9.00 4.81 -14.46
CA ARG A 48 -10.06 4.31 -13.59
C ARG A 48 -9.86 4.74 -12.14
N TRP A 49 -8.63 4.69 -11.63
CA TRP A 49 -8.34 5.17 -10.27
C TRP A 49 -8.59 6.68 -10.14
N ARG A 50 -8.19 7.51 -11.11
CA ARG A 50 -8.52 8.95 -11.07
C ARG A 50 -10.02 9.21 -11.05
N GLN A 51 -10.83 8.42 -11.78
CA GLN A 51 -12.29 8.50 -11.72
C GLN A 51 -12.82 8.07 -10.34
N GLU A 52 -12.38 6.91 -9.85
CA GLU A 52 -12.75 6.39 -8.51
C GLU A 52 -12.39 7.37 -7.38
N TYR A 53 -11.28 8.11 -7.52
CA TYR A 53 -10.85 9.14 -6.59
C TYR A 53 -11.76 10.37 -6.62
N ARG A 54 -12.13 10.86 -7.80
CA ARG A 54 -13.08 11.97 -7.95
C ARG A 54 -14.47 11.64 -7.40
N GLU A 55 -14.85 10.37 -7.47
CA GLU A 55 -16.09 9.85 -6.89
C GLU A 55 -16.00 9.59 -5.37
N GLY A 56 -14.82 9.77 -4.76
CA GLY A 56 -14.62 9.59 -3.31
C GLY A 56 -14.65 8.12 -2.85
N ARG A 57 -14.43 7.16 -3.75
CA ARG A 57 -14.51 5.72 -3.43
C ARG A 57 -13.32 5.19 -2.63
N PHE A 58 -12.21 5.94 -2.57
CA PHE A 58 -11.04 5.56 -1.79
C PHE A 58 -11.17 6.04 -0.35
N VAL A 59 -11.58 5.12 0.53
CA VAL A 59 -11.46 5.32 1.98
C VAL A 59 -10.01 4.98 2.36
N ALA A 60 -9.17 6.00 2.54
CA ALA A 60 -7.83 5.81 3.07
C ALA A 60 -7.95 5.29 4.51
N GLN A 61 -7.66 4.01 4.71
CA GLN A 61 -7.48 3.49 6.05
C GLN A 61 -6.19 4.10 6.60
N PRO A 62 -6.20 4.72 7.79
CA PRO A 62 -4.97 5.22 8.39
C PRO A 62 -4.07 4.01 8.67
N THR A 63 -3.03 3.83 7.85
CA THR A 63 -1.91 2.99 8.24
C THR A 63 -1.47 3.46 9.61
N ARG A 64 -1.36 2.53 10.58
CA ARG A 64 -0.77 2.85 11.88
C ARG A 64 0.54 3.59 11.59
N ARG A 65 0.56 4.89 11.84
CA ARG A 65 1.79 5.68 11.83
C ARG A 65 2.64 5.07 12.93
N ILE A 66 3.55 4.19 12.55
CA ILE A 66 4.59 3.69 13.42
C ILE A 66 5.54 4.88 13.54
N SER A 67 5.28 5.76 14.51
CA SER A 67 6.28 6.77 14.83
C SER A 67 7.46 6.00 15.42
N MET A 68 8.67 6.24 14.90
CA MET A 68 9.91 5.67 15.45
C MET A 68 10.16 6.10 16.91
N THR A 69 9.35 7.03 17.41
CA THR A 69 9.36 7.56 18.77
C THR A 69 8.25 6.98 19.67
N LYS A 70 7.39 6.10 19.14
CA LYS A 70 6.39 5.42 19.94
C LYS A 70 7.02 4.16 20.50
N GLU A 71 7.16 4.10 21.82
CA GLU A 71 7.53 2.87 22.51
C GLU A 71 6.57 1.76 22.06
N PRO A 72 7.10 0.58 21.70
CA PRO A 72 6.26 -0.52 21.28
C PRO A 72 5.26 -0.80 22.40
N ALA A 73 3.97 -0.73 22.09
CA ALA A 73 2.93 -1.12 23.04
C ALA A 73 3.28 -2.51 23.57
N ASP A 74 3.28 -2.67 24.90
CA ASP A 74 3.63 -3.90 25.61
C ASP A 74 2.81 -5.06 25.05
N LYS A 75 3.38 -5.78 24.09
CA LYS A 75 2.96 -7.14 23.79
C LYS A 75 3.53 -7.99 24.94
N PRO A 76 2.79 -8.98 25.46
CA PRO A 76 3.40 -9.97 26.36
C PRO A 76 4.45 -10.74 25.55
N VAL A 77 5.70 -10.29 25.63
CA VAL A 77 6.87 -10.96 25.04
C VAL A 77 7.15 -12.18 25.89
N ASP A 78 7.22 -13.36 25.28
CA ASP A 78 7.50 -14.62 25.97
C ASP A 78 8.91 -14.58 26.60
N GLU A 79 9.10 -15.23 27.75
CA GLU A 79 10.37 -15.21 28.49
C GLU A 79 11.52 -15.82 27.66
N GLN A 80 11.19 -16.74 26.74
CA GLN A 80 12.15 -17.33 25.81
C GLN A 80 12.74 -16.27 24.86
N GLU A 81 11.90 -15.42 24.27
CA GLU A 81 12.32 -14.35 23.36
C GLU A 81 13.22 -13.32 24.07
N LYS A 82 12.94 -13.03 25.35
CA LYS A 82 13.80 -12.14 26.17
C LYS A 82 15.19 -12.75 26.42
N SER A 83 15.25 -14.06 26.63
CA SER A 83 16.50 -14.77 26.89
C SER A 83 17.40 -14.82 25.65
N GLU A 84 16.82 -15.00 24.47
CA GLU A 84 17.52 -15.02 23.18
C GLU A 84 18.07 -13.64 22.83
N LEU A 85 17.26 -12.59 23.00
CA LEU A 85 17.70 -11.20 22.77
C LEU A 85 18.87 -10.79 23.68
N LYS A 86 18.90 -11.27 24.92
CA LYS A 86 20.03 -11.02 25.85
C LYS A 86 21.31 -11.74 25.43
N ARG A 87 21.21 -12.93 24.84
CA ARG A 87 22.37 -13.67 24.32
C ARG A 87 22.96 -12.93 23.12
N LEU A 88 22.13 -12.56 22.15
CA LEU A 88 22.58 -11.87 20.94
C LEU A 88 23.21 -10.49 21.20
N ARG A 89 22.79 -9.77 22.25
CA ARG A 89 23.39 -8.46 22.60
C ARG A 89 24.74 -8.55 23.30
N LYS A 90 25.13 -9.73 23.77
CA LYS A 90 26.36 -9.94 24.54
C LYS A 90 27.54 -10.37 23.67
N GLU A 91 27.28 -10.83 22.44
CA GLU A 91 28.26 -11.12 21.40
C GLU A 91 28.60 -9.83 20.63
#